data_AF-A0A7C0X321-F1
#
_entry.id   AF-A0A7C0X321-F1
#
_cell.length_a   1.000
_cell.length_b   1.000
_cell.length_c   1.000
_cell.angle_alpha   90.00
_cell.angle_beta   90.00
_cell.angle_gamma   90.00
#
_symmetry.space_group_name_H-M   'P 1'
#
loop_
_entity.id
_entity.type
_entity.pdbx_description
1 polymer ?
#
loop_
_entity_poly.entity_id
_entity_poly.type
_entity_poly.pdbx_seq_one_letter_code
_entity_poly.pdbx_strand_id
1 'polypeptide(L)'
;MWKITRRDETILVSSERPFRVLSSAVLNGGYRTASGIVNVHVGMDYDHEDPVEYLRTKARELGLDPDRTIGMMTAVDMENGVIEEGDGVTAVITAGLSNPAVADTGTINIILLVNAHLTESAMANAIITATEAKTAALIDLDVRTGDINGTSFITGTTTDAVAVASFADESPSRIEYAGLAT
;
A
#
# COMPACT_ATOMS: atom_id res chain seq x y z
N MET A 1 -9.53 -13.44 -10.18
CA MET A 1 -10.18 -12.31 -9.50
C MET A 1 -9.57 -12.22 -8.11
N TRP A 2 -9.31 -11.02 -7.61
CA TRP A 2 -8.72 -10.81 -6.29
C TRP A 2 -9.73 -11.19 -5.20
N LYS A 3 -9.24 -11.76 -4.10
CA LYS A 3 -10.01 -11.90 -2.87
C LYS A 3 -9.43 -10.95 -1.83
N ILE A 4 -10.23 -9.99 -1.39
CA ILE A 4 -9.87 -9.04 -0.33
C ILE A 4 -10.59 -9.46 0.94
N THR A 5 -9.86 -9.64 2.04
CA THR A 5 -10.41 -10.05 3.34
C THR A 5 -9.89 -9.12 4.42
N ARG A 6 -10.81 -8.42 5.09
CA ARG A 6 -10.51 -7.68 6.32
C ARG A 6 -10.68 -8.62 7.52
N ARG A 7 -9.71 -8.58 8.42
CA ARG A 7 -9.71 -9.22 9.75
C ARG A 7 -9.29 -8.17 10.78
N ASP A 8 -9.39 -8.51 12.05
CA ASP A 8 -9.09 -7.59 13.16
C ASP A 8 -7.71 -6.93 13.01
N GLU A 9 -6.66 -7.71 12.71
CA GLU A 9 -5.28 -7.22 12.61
C GLU A 9 -4.76 -7.06 11.17
N THR A 10 -5.50 -7.50 10.16
CA THR A 10 -4.97 -7.54 8.78
C THR A 10 -6.00 -7.23 7.71
N ILE A 11 -5.56 -6.54 6.67
CA ILE A 11 -6.21 -6.58 5.36
C ILE A 11 -5.35 -7.46 4.45
N LEU A 12 -5.95 -8.54 3.95
CA LEU A 12 -5.32 -9.52 3.08
C LEU A 12 -5.91 -9.43 1.68
N VAL A 13 -5.05 -9.25 0.68
CA VAL A 13 -5.35 -9.49 -0.73
C VAL A 13 -4.71 -10.80 -1.15
N SER A 14 -5.48 -11.71 -1.73
CA SER A 14 -4.96 -12.96 -2.29
C SER A 14 -5.58 -13.29 -3.65
N SER A 15 -4.93 -14.17 -4.39
CA SER A 15 -5.43 -14.68 -5.66
C SER A 15 -4.92 -16.10 -5.89
N GLU A 16 -5.76 -16.95 -6.48
CA GLU A 16 -5.39 -18.30 -6.90
C GLU A 16 -4.31 -18.28 -7.99
N ARG A 17 -4.33 -17.25 -8.83
CA ARG A 17 -3.31 -17.01 -9.85
C ARG A 17 -2.23 -16.05 -9.32
N PRO A 18 -0.95 -16.29 -9.62
CA PRO A 18 0.11 -15.35 -9.33
C PRO A 18 -0.14 -14.01 -10.02
N PHE A 19 0.41 -12.95 -9.43
CA PHE A 19 0.33 -11.60 -9.98
C PHE A 19 1.65 -10.86 -9.76
N ARG A 20 1.88 -9.84 -10.57
CA ARG A 20 3.07 -8.99 -10.50
C ARG A 20 2.79 -7.85 -9.54
N VAL A 21 3.78 -7.50 -8.72
CA VAL A 21 3.70 -6.38 -7.78
C VAL A 21 4.96 -5.55 -7.90
N LEU A 22 4.82 -4.23 -7.94
CA LEU A 22 5.88 -3.28 -7.64
C LEU A 22 5.49 -2.54 -6.35
N SER A 23 6.34 -2.58 -5.32
CA SER A 23 6.02 -1.95 -4.03
C SER A 23 7.22 -1.44 -3.25
N SER A 24 6.97 -0.55 -2.29
CA SER A 24 7.90 -0.16 -1.22
C SER A 24 7.68 -0.94 0.08
N ALA A 25 7.03 -2.11 0.01
CA ALA A 25 6.67 -2.91 1.17
C ALA A 25 7.90 -3.43 1.95
N VAL A 26 7.72 -3.65 3.25
CA VAL A 26 8.77 -4.11 4.17
C VAL A 26 9.20 -5.55 3.85
N LEU A 27 8.24 -6.47 3.80
CA LEU A 27 8.51 -7.84 3.37
C LEU A 27 8.35 -7.93 1.86
N ASN A 28 9.42 -8.37 1.20
CA ASN A 28 9.44 -8.65 -0.23
C ASN A 28 9.05 -7.44 -1.10
N GLY A 29 9.53 -6.24 -0.76
CA GLY A 29 9.41 -5.06 -1.61
C GLY A 29 10.12 -5.19 -2.98
N GLY A 30 10.02 -4.14 -3.79
CA GLY A 30 10.50 -4.12 -5.16
C GLY A 30 9.53 -4.75 -6.15
N TYR A 31 10.04 -5.10 -7.35
CA TYR A 31 9.26 -5.72 -8.41
C TYR A 31 9.41 -7.24 -8.40
N ARG A 32 8.29 -7.96 -8.25
CA ARG A 32 8.28 -9.43 -8.17
C ARG A 32 6.92 -10.04 -8.48
N THR A 33 6.88 -11.37 -8.57
CA THR A 33 5.64 -12.13 -8.60
C THR A 33 5.23 -12.54 -7.18
N ALA A 34 3.95 -12.38 -6.84
CA ALA A 34 3.37 -12.71 -5.55
C ALA A 34 2.06 -13.49 -5.72
N SER A 35 1.55 -14.03 -4.61
CA SER A 35 0.20 -14.64 -4.51
C SER A 35 -0.61 -14.03 -3.36
N GLY A 36 0.00 -13.17 -2.54
CA GLY A 36 -0.68 -12.43 -1.50
C GLY A 36 -0.02 -11.08 -1.22
N ILE A 37 -0.82 -10.12 -0.78
CA ILE A 37 -0.40 -8.86 -0.17
C ILE A 37 -1.11 -8.76 1.18
N VAL A 38 -0.36 -8.52 2.24
CA VAL A 38 -0.91 -8.32 3.58
C VAL A 38 -0.50 -6.95 4.10
N ASN A 39 -1.46 -6.19 4.60
CA ASN A 39 -1.23 -4.98 5.38
C ASN A 39 -1.59 -5.30 6.84
N VAL A 40 -0.59 -5.32 7.71
CA VAL A 40 -0.70 -5.77 9.11
C VAL A 40 -0.76 -4.57 10.04
N HIS A 41 -1.74 -4.55 10.93
CA HIS A 41 -1.80 -3.60 12.03
C HIS A 41 -0.70 -3.92 13.04
N VAL A 42 0.06 -2.89 13.43
CA VAL A 42 1.05 -2.97 14.50
C VAL A 42 0.83 -1.84 15.50
N GLY A 43 1.04 -2.12 16.78
CA GLY A 43 0.90 -1.11 17.83
C GLY A 43 1.83 0.09 17.61
N MET A 44 1.47 1.25 18.18
CA MET A 44 2.30 2.47 18.12
C MET A 44 3.65 2.31 18.83
N ASP A 45 3.76 1.33 19.72
CA ASP A 45 4.96 0.92 20.46
C ASP A 45 5.76 -0.20 19.77
N TYR A 46 5.46 -0.49 18.51
CA TYR A 46 6.18 -1.49 17.74
C TYR A 46 7.68 -1.15 17.64
N ASP A 47 8.50 -1.96 18.29
CA ASP A 47 9.97 -1.84 18.33
C ASP A 47 10.64 -3.21 18.06
N HIS A 48 10.01 -4.04 17.22
CA HIS A 48 10.63 -5.32 16.86
C HIS A 48 11.90 -5.07 16.04
N GLU A 49 13.00 -5.64 16.53
CA GLU A 49 14.33 -5.57 15.88
C GLU A 49 14.34 -6.13 14.45
N ASP A 50 13.41 -7.04 14.11
CA ASP A 50 13.28 -7.63 12.77
C ASP A 50 11.83 -7.62 12.26
N PRO A 51 11.40 -6.54 11.58
CA PRO A 51 10.07 -6.46 11.00
C PRO A 51 9.82 -7.41 9.81
N VAL A 52 10.89 -7.89 9.17
CA VAL A 52 10.77 -8.84 8.06
C VAL A 52 10.38 -10.21 8.59
N GLU A 53 11.04 -10.72 9.62
CA GLU A 53 10.68 -12.03 10.19
C GLU A 53 9.32 -12.01 10.90
N TYR A 54 8.93 -10.87 11.51
CA TYR A 54 7.57 -10.68 12.01
C TYR A 54 6.53 -10.88 10.90
N LEU A 55 6.70 -10.20 9.76
CA LEU A 55 5.79 -10.34 8.62
C LEU A 55 5.83 -11.74 8.00
N ARG A 56 6.99 -12.41 7.97
CA ARG A 56 7.07 -13.81 7.50
C ARG A 56 6.30 -14.73 8.41
N THR A 57 6.36 -14.53 9.73
CA THR A 57 5.58 -15.29 10.70
C THR A 57 4.09 -15.05 10.52
N LYS A 58 3.66 -13.79 10.38
CA LYS A 58 2.25 -13.45 10.10
C LYS A 58 1.76 -14.05 8.78
N ALA A 59 2.58 -14.06 7.73
CA ALA A 59 2.23 -14.73 6.48
C ALA A 59 1.94 -16.23 6.68
N ARG A 60 2.79 -16.94 7.45
CA ARG A 60 2.58 -18.37 7.77
C ARG A 60 1.29 -18.60 8.56
N GLU A 61 1.01 -17.76 9.56
CA GLU A 61 -0.22 -17.84 10.37
C GLU A 61 -1.50 -17.64 9.53
N LEU A 62 -1.41 -16.81 8.49
CA LEU A 62 -2.49 -16.58 7.53
C LEU A 62 -2.62 -17.70 6.47
N GLY A 63 -1.74 -18.71 6.51
CA GLY A 63 -1.70 -19.81 5.53
C GLY A 63 -1.11 -19.40 4.18
N LEU A 64 -0.32 -18.33 4.15
CA LEU A 64 0.36 -17.84 2.95
C LEU A 64 1.81 -18.33 2.90
N ASP A 65 2.35 -18.41 1.70
CA ASP A 65 3.79 -18.61 1.47
C ASP A 65 4.53 -17.28 1.73
N PRO A 66 5.41 -17.21 2.76
CA PRO A 66 6.14 -15.99 3.09
C PRO A 66 7.03 -15.48 1.96
N ASP A 67 7.53 -16.35 1.09
CA ASP A 67 8.40 -15.96 -0.02
C ASP A 67 7.59 -15.40 -1.19
N ARG A 68 6.26 -15.60 -1.21
CA ARG A 68 5.33 -15.10 -2.24
C ARG A 68 4.32 -14.09 -1.70
N THR A 69 4.56 -13.56 -0.51
CA THR A 69 3.71 -12.58 0.15
C THR A 69 4.41 -11.23 0.21
N ILE A 70 3.72 -10.17 -0.21
CA ILE A 70 4.13 -8.78 0.01
C ILE A 70 3.59 -8.35 1.37
N GLY A 71 4.44 -7.87 2.28
CA GLY A 71 4.02 -7.49 3.63
C GLY A 71 4.25 -6.02 3.91
N MET A 72 3.17 -5.32 4.22
CA MET A 72 3.12 -3.93 4.65
C MET A 72 2.68 -3.87 6.11
N MET A 73 3.02 -2.78 6.79
CA MET A 73 2.73 -2.57 8.21
C MET A 73 2.11 -1.19 8.39
N THR A 74 1.13 -1.09 9.28
CA THR A 74 0.42 0.17 9.55
C THR A 74 0.05 0.25 11.03
N ALA A 75 0.09 1.45 11.60
CA ALA A 75 -0.44 1.72 12.94
C ALA A 75 -1.96 1.97 12.96
N VAL A 76 -2.62 1.87 11.79
CA VAL A 76 -4.05 2.14 11.63
C VAL A 76 -4.85 0.89 11.95
N ASP A 77 -5.89 1.01 12.77
CA ASP A 77 -6.84 -0.07 12.99
C ASP A 77 -7.54 -0.47 11.69
N MET A 78 -7.69 -1.78 11.44
CA MET A 78 -8.22 -2.29 10.17
C MET A 78 -9.67 -1.87 9.88
N GLU A 79 -10.43 -1.48 10.91
CA GLU A 79 -11.76 -0.89 10.75
C GLU A 79 -11.72 0.44 9.98
N ASN A 80 -10.64 1.21 10.12
CA ASN A 80 -10.39 2.48 9.45
C ASN A 80 -9.73 2.29 8.07
N GLY A 81 -9.42 1.05 7.68
CA GLY A 81 -9.06 0.75 6.30
C GLY A 81 -10.22 1.04 5.36
N VAL A 82 -9.92 1.52 4.16
CA VAL A 82 -10.89 1.84 3.11
C VAL A 82 -10.60 0.96 1.90
N ILE A 83 -11.64 0.41 1.28
CA ILE A 83 -11.54 -0.39 0.05
C ILE A 83 -12.52 0.22 -0.94
N GLU A 84 -12.01 0.79 -2.03
CA GLU A 84 -12.81 1.45 -3.06
C GLU A 84 -12.49 0.86 -4.43
N GLU A 85 -13.51 0.67 -5.27
CA GLU A 85 -13.38 0.14 -6.61
C GLU A 85 -13.92 1.13 -7.63
N GLY A 86 -13.14 1.41 -8.68
CA GLY A 86 -13.52 2.30 -9.77
C GLY A 86 -12.66 2.05 -11.01
N ASP A 87 -13.28 2.12 -12.19
CA ASP A 87 -12.60 2.07 -13.49
C ASP A 87 -11.58 0.91 -13.66
N GLY A 88 -11.90 -0.27 -13.12
CA GLY A 88 -11.04 -1.46 -13.22
C GLY A 88 -9.83 -1.48 -12.26
N VAL A 89 -9.80 -0.54 -11.31
CA VAL A 89 -8.83 -0.45 -10.22
C VAL A 89 -9.54 -0.60 -8.89
N THR A 90 -8.99 -1.39 -7.98
CA THR A 90 -9.38 -1.42 -6.57
C THR A 90 -8.27 -0.82 -5.73
N ALA A 91 -8.57 0.23 -4.97
CA ALA A 91 -7.66 0.82 -4.01
C ALA A 91 -7.99 0.32 -2.60
N VAL A 92 -6.96 -0.11 -1.88
CA VAL A 92 -7.06 -0.46 -0.46
C VAL A 92 -6.11 0.42 0.32
N ILE A 93 -6.65 1.23 1.22
CA ILE A 93 -5.91 2.33 1.86
C ILE A 93 -6.06 2.23 3.37
N THR A 94 -4.97 2.37 4.09
CA THR A 94 -4.98 2.66 5.53
C THR A 94 -4.20 3.94 5.76
N ALA A 95 -4.84 4.95 6.35
CA ALA A 95 -4.23 6.25 6.59
C ALA A 95 -4.40 6.64 8.06
N GLY A 96 -3.30 6.92 8.74
CA GLY A 96 -3.26 7.35 10.13
C GLY A 96 -2.20 8.43 10.30
N LEU A 97 -2.63 9.57 10.82
CA LEU A 97 -1.77 10.71 11.10
C LEU A 97 -1.74 10.90 12.61
N SER A 98 -0.56 10.88 13.24
CA SER A 98 -0.43 11.37 14.62
C SER A 98 -0.26 12.89 14.65
N ASN A 99 -0.29 13.47 15.85
CA ASN A 99 -0.42 14.90 16.08
C ASN A 99 0.50 15.73 15.15
N PRO A 100 -0.06 16.53 14.21
CA PRO A 100 0.72 17.22 13.17
C PRO A 100 1.72 18.26 13.71
N ALA A 101 1.59 18.64 14.99
CA ALA A 101 2.54 19.50 15.69
C ALA A 101 3.87 18.80 16.04
N VAL A 102 3.94 17.47 15.93
CA VAL A 102 5.13 16.68 16.25
C VAL A 102 5.46 15.80 15.04
N ALA A 103 6.18 16.40 14.09
CA ALA A 103 6.93 15.77 12.99
C ALA A 103 6.29 14.52 12.36
N ASP A 104 5.62 14.66 11.20
CA ASP A 104 5.30 13.66 10.15
C ASP A 104 5.02 12.20 10.56
N THR A 105 4.65 11.98 11.81
CA THR A 105 4.48 10.66 12.41
C THR A 105 3.14 10.12 11.94
N GLY A 106 3.16 8.94 11.36
CA GLY A 106 1.97 8.35 10.78
C GLY A 106 2.31 7.37 9.67
N THR A 107 1.28 6.84 9.04
CA THR A 107 1.40 5.91 7.94
C THR A 107 0.26 6.13 6.96
N ILE A 108 0.59 6.09 5.67
CA ILE A 108 -0.40 6.00 4.60
C ILE A 108 0.04 4.87 3.68
N ASN A 109 -0.64 3.74 3.80
CA ASN A 109 -0.40 2.58 2.96
C ASN A 109 -1.47 2.50 1.88
N ILE A 110 -1.05 2.30 0.63
CA ILE A 110 -1.94 2.20 -0.54
C ILE A 110 -1.63 0.91 -1.29
N ILE A 111 -2.62 0.05 -1.48
CA ILE A 111 -2.55 -1.11 -2.37
C ILE A 111 -3.47 -0.83 -3.56
N LEU A 112 -2.92 -0.76 -4.76
CA LEU A 112 -3.68 -0.64 -6.01
C LEU A 112 -3.71 -2.00 -6.71
N LEU A 113 -4.91 -2.53 -6.92
CA LEU A 113 -5.15 -3.77 -7.65
C LEU A 113 -5.72 -3.42 -9.02
N VAL A 114 -4.95 -3.67 -10.07
CA VAL A 114 -5.34 -3.33 -11.43
C VAL A 114 -5.66 -4.61 -12.20
N ASN A 115 -6.89 -4.74 -12.68
CA ASN A 115 -7.33 -5.90 -13.46
C ASN A 115 -6.91 -5.81 -14.93
N ALA A 116 -5.63 -5.52 -15.18
CA ALA A 116 -5.03 -5.44 -16.51
C ALA A 116 -3.56 -5.86 -16.46
N HIS A 117 -2.92 -6.03 -17.62
CA HIS A 117 -1.49 -6.29 -17.70
C HIS A 117 -0.71 -4.97 -17.74
N LEU A 118 -0.06 -4.61 -16.62
CA LEU A 118 0.78 -3.43 -16.54
C LEU A 118 2.23 -3.75 -16.90
N THR A 119 2.87 -2.91 -17.70
CA THR A 119 4.35 -2.91 -17.77
C THR A 119 4.96 -2.40 -16.48
N GLU A 120 6.25 -2.64 -16.29
CA GLU A 120 7.00 -2.10 -15.14
C GLU A 120 6.96 -0.56 -15.15
N SER A 121 7.01 0.06 -16.33
CA SER A 121 6.83 1.50 -16.51
C SER A 121 5.44 1.97 -16.08
N ALA A 122 4.37 1.28 -16.49
CA ALA A 122 3.02 1.59 -16.05
C ALA A 122 2.84 1.43 -14.52
N MET A 123 3.44 0.39 -13.93
CA MET A 123 3.44 0.22 -12.46
C MET A 123 4.17 1.37 -11.75
N ALA A 124 5.33 1.79 -12.26
CA ALA A 124 6.06 2.93 -11.71
C ALA A 124 5.24 4.23 -11.84
N ASN A 125 4.58 4.46 -12.99
CA ASN A 125 3.69 5.60 -13.15
C ASN A 125 2.47 5.55 -12.22
N ALA A 126 1.93 4.36 -11.96
CA ALA A 126 0.83 4.19 -11.01
C ALA A 126 1.27 4.55 -9.57
N ILE A 127 2.50 4.22 -9.17
CA ILE A 127 3.06 4.67 -7.87
C ILE A 127 3.17 6.19 -7.81
N ILE A 128 3.67 6.84 -8.88
CA ILE A 128 3.75 8.31 -8.97
C ILE A 128 2.35 8.91 -8.80
N THR A 129 1.38 8.41 -9.57
CA THR A 129 -0.01 8.89 -9.54
C THR A 129 -0.64 8.72 -8.15
N ALA A 130 -0.45 7.56 -7.52
CA ALA A 130 -0.93 7.30 -6.17
C ALA A 130 -0.32 8.28 -5.14
N THR A 131 0.96 8.61 -5.31
CA THR A 131 1.69 9.54 -4.44
C THR A 131 1.21 10.97 -4.61
N GLU A 132 0.97 11.41 -5.86
CA GLU A 132 0.40 12.71 -6.18
C GLU A 132 -1.04 12.84 -5.65
N ALA A 133 -1.88 11.82 -5.86
CA ALA A 133 -3.24 11.78 -5.36
C ALA A 133 -3.29 11.84 -3.82
N LYS A 134 -2.43 11.08 -3.14
CA LYS A 134 -2.25 11.15 -1.68
C LYS A 134 -1.87 12.57 -1.23
N THR A 135 -0.90 13.18 -1.89
CA THR A 135 -0.43 14.53 -1.57
C THR A 135 -1.55 15.56 -1.77
N ALA A 136 -2.28 15.48 -2.88
CA ALA A 136 -3.43 16.35 -3.15
C ALA A 136 -4.50 16.20 -2.06
N ALA A 137 -4.84 14.96 -1.67
CA ALA A 137 -5.79 14.72 -0.59
C ALA A 137 -5.34 15.31 0.75
N LEU A 138 -4.05 15.20 1.09
CA LEU A 138 -3.50 15.81 2.31
C LEU A 138 -3.59 17.35 2.28
N ILE A 139 -3.34 17.96 1.12
CA ILE A 139 -3.48 19.41 0.92
C ILE A 139 -4.95 19.83 1.02
N ASP A 140 -5.87 19.10 0.37
CA ASP A 140 -7.31 19.37 0.40
C ASP A 140 -7.89 19.28 1.82
N LEU A 141 -7.33 18.39 2.64
CA LEU A 141 -7.67 18.24 4.06
C LEU A 141 -6.93 19.22 4.99
N ASP A 142 -6.14 20.15 4.43
CA ASP A 142 -5.32 21.13 5.14
C ASP A 142 -4.36 20.51 6.17
N VAL A 143 -3.80 19.33 5.86
CA VAL A 143 -2.86 18.64 6.75
C VAL A 143 -1.49 19.29 6.68
N ARG A 144 -1.04 19.84 7.81
CA ARG A 144 0.19 20.63 7.91
C ARG A 144 1.08 20.15 9.05
N THR A 145 2.38 20.30 8.86
CA THR A 145 3.43 20.13 9.88
C THR A 145 4.05 21.50 10.18
N GLY A 146 4.57 21.71 11.38
CA GLY A 146 5.19 23.00 11.70
C GLY A 146 5.58 23.18 13.15
N ASP A 147 6.43 24.17 13.39
CA ASP A 147 6.86 24.61 14.71
C ASP A 147 6.62 26.13 14.88
N ILE A 148 7.28 26.74 15.86
CA ILE A 148 7.18 28.18 16.14
C ILE A 148 7.59 29.07 14.95
N ASN A 149 8.30 28.54 13.95
CA ASN A 149 8.82 29.29 12.80
C ASN A 149 7.92 29.21 11.56
N GLY A 150 6.82 28.45 11.59
CA GLY A 150 5.84 28.38 10.51
C GLY A 150 5.22 27.00 10.31
N THR A 151 4.21 26.93 9.43
CA THR A 151 3.57 25.68 9.02
C THR A 151 3.73 25.44 7.52
N SER A 152 3.88 24.18 7.13
CA SER A 152 3.95 23.71 5.74
C SER A 152 3.02 22.52 5.55
N PHE A 153 2.53 22.30 4.33
CA PHE A 153 1.82 21.07 4.00
C PHE A 153 2.74 19.87 4.08
N ILE A 154 2.19 18.72 4.49
CA ILE A 154 2.86 17.44 4.37
C ILE A 154 2.51 16.79 3.03
N THR A 155 3.45 16.02 2.46
CA THR A 155 3.26 15.26 1.21
C THR A 155 3.17 13.76 1.44
N GLY A 156 3.37 13.32 2.68
CA GLY A 156 3.39 11.93 3.09
C GLY A 156 3.63 11.80 4.58
N THR A 157 3.94 10.59 5.01
CA THR A 157 4.21 10.23 6.41
C THR A 157 5.55 9.50 6.51
N THR A 158 6.11 9.37 7.71
CA THR A 158 7.41 8.68 7.92
C THR A 158 7.46 7.25 7.41
N THR A 159 6.35 6.51 7.42
CA THR A 159 6.29 5.09 6.99
C THR A 159 5.24 4.85 5.91
N ASP A 160 5.13 5.75 4.92
CA ASP A 160 4.25 5.51 3.80
C ASP A 160 4.71 4.33 2.93
N ALA A 161 3.75 3.58 2.40
CA ALA A 161 4.05 2.48 1.50
C ALA A 161 3.00 2.34 0.39
N VAL A 162 3.47 2.02 -0.82
CA VAL A 162 2.58 1.81 -1.97
C VAL A 162 2.89 0.45 -2.58
N ALA A 163 1.85 -0.30 -2.94
CA ALA A 163 1.94 -1.53 -3.70
C ALA A 163 1.00 -1.49 -4.91
N VAL A 164 1.53 -1.68 -6.11
CA VAL A 164 0.73 -1.79 -7.34
C VAL A 164 0.78 -3.22 -7.82
N ALA A 165 -0.37 -3.89 -7.82
CA ALA A 165 -0.54 -5.27 -8.24
C ALA A 165 -1.31 -5.36 -9.56
N SER A 166 -0.89 -6.26 -10.44
CA SER A 166 -1.51 -6.48 -11.74
C SER A 166 -1.36 -7.93 -12.18
N PHE A 167 -2.38 -8.46 -12.86
CA PHE A 167 -2.31 -9.80 -13.43
C PHE A 167 -1.35 -9.83 -14.64
N ALA A 168 -0.55 -10.90 -14.72
CA ALA A 168 0.43 -11.08 -15.78
C ALA A 168 -0.15 -11.70 -17.07
N ASP A 169 -1.30 -12.37 -16.98
CA ASP A 169 -1.90 -13.12 -18.10
C ASP A 169 -2.42 -12.19 -19.20
N GLU A 170 -2.48 -12.75 -20.43
CA GLU A 170 -2.86 -12.18 -21.74
C GLU A 170 -4.21 -11.44 -21.75
N SER A 171 -4.35 -10.38 -20.95
CA SER A 171 -5.36 -9.37 -21.18
C SER A 171 -5.03 -8.71 -22.52
N PRO A 172 -5.99 -8.60 -23.46
CA PRO A 172 -5.75 -7.99 -24.76
C PRO A 172 -5.29 -6.52 -24.68
N SER A 173 -5.43 -5.88 -23.51
CA SER A 173 -4.95 -4.53 -23.23
C SER A 173 -3.74 -4.56 -22.30
N ARG A 174 -2.55 -4.73 -22.87
CA ARG A 174 -1.30 -4.38 -22.21
C ARG A 174 -1.23 -2.87 -22.06
N ILE A 175 -1.09 -2.40 -20.83
CA ILE A 175 -0.98 -0.98 -20.50
C ILE A 175 0.50 -0.64 -20.40
N GLU A 176 1.00 0.12 -21.37
CA GLU A 176 2.40 0.51 -21.47
C GLU A 176 2.78 1.64 -20.50
N TYR A 177 1.83 2.55 -20.23
CA TYR A 177 1.99 3.72 -19.36
C TYR A 177 0.70 3.98 -18.56
N ALA A 178 0.84 4.59 -17.40
CA ALA A 178 -0.28 5.07 -16.59
C ALA A 178 -0.06 6.54 -16.21
N GLY A 179 -1.08 7.22 -15.69
CA GLY A 179 -0.98 8.58 -15.18
C GLY A 179 -2.21 9.43 -15.48
N LEU A 180 -2.20 10.69 -15.04
CA LEU A 180 -3.33 11.62 -15.24
C LEU A 180 -3.63 11.94 -16.72
N ALA A 181 -2.69 11.64 -17.63
CA ALA A 181 -2.80 11.92 -19.06
C ALA A 181 -3.10 10.67 -19.91
N THR A 182 -3.39 9.52 -19.29
CA THR A 182 -3.71 8.25 -19.96
C THR A 182 -5.15 7.86 -19.69
#